data_AF-A0A936DWN6-F1
#
_entry.id   AF-A0A936DWN6-F1
#
_cell.length_a   1.000
_cell.length_b   1.000
_cell.length_c   1.000
_cell.angle_alpha   90.00
_cell.angle_beta   90.00
_cell.angle_gamma   90.00
#
_symmetry.space_group_name_H-M   'P 1'
#
loop_
_entity.id
_entity.type
_entity.pdbx_description
1 polymer ?
#
loop_
_entity_poly.entity_id
_entity_poly.type
_entity_poly.pdbx_seq_one_letter_code
_entity_poly.pdbx_strand_id
1 'polypeptide(L)'
;MVREKFPDVDQVSTAELAGLLSKPEAAKPLLLDARSAKEYAVSHLPNALLAENESQALEALKDIRWITLLSSTARSATDLHNLLRN
;
A
#
# COMPACT_ATOMS: atom_id res chain seq x y z
N MET A 1 9.47 -14.84 -4.62
CA MET A 1 8.75 -14.12 -3.53
C MET A 1 8.56 -12.64 -3.92
N VAL A 2 7.61 -11.87 -3.36
CA VAL A 2 7.40 -10.44 -3.72
C VAL A 2 8.70 -9.62 -3.54
N ARG A 3 9.46 -9.90 -2.49
CA ARG A 3 10.80 -9.33 -2.23
C ARG A 3 11.78 -9.42 -3.39
N GLU A 4 11.85 -10.58 -4.02
CA GLU A 4 12.78 -10.83 -5.13
C GLU A 4 12.33 -10.13 -6.41
N LYS A 5 11.03 -9.90 -6.56
CA LYS A 5 10.47 -9.24 -7.75
C LYS A 5 10.62 -7.72 -7.70
N PHE A 6 10.66 -7.14 -6.50
CA PHE A 6 10.70 -5.68 -6.28
C PHE A 6 11.76 -5.33 -5.23
N PRO A 7 13.05 -5.56 -5.53
CA PRO A 7 14.14 -5.33 -4.58
C PRO A 7 14.35 -3.84 -4.26
N ASP A 8 13.97 -2.95 -5.18
CA ASP A 8 14.12 -1.49 -5.05
C ASP A 8 12.95 -0.84 -4.29
N VAL A 9 11.93 -1.60 -3.90
CA VAL A 9 10.77 -1.10 -3.15
C VAL A 9 11.02 -1.35 -1.66
N ASP A 10 11.01 -0.27 -0.87
CA ASP A 10 11.10 -0.36 0.58
C ASP A 10 9.96 -1.21 1.15
N GLN A 11 10.30 -2.08 2.10
CA GLN A 11 9.33 -3.00 2.70
C GLN A 11 9.34 -2.88 4.20
N VAL A 12 8.14 -2.98 4.77
CA VAL A 12 7.93 -3.00 6.21
C VAL A 12 7.57 -4.41 6.65
N SER A 13 8.09 -4.83 7.80
CA SER A 13 7.61 -6.02 8.49
C SER A 13 6.21 -5.80 9.08
N THR A 14 5.51 -6.88 9.40
CA THR A 14 4.22 -6.80 10.09
C THR A 14 4.33 -6.08 11.45
N ALA A 15 5.45 -6.23 12.15
CA ALA A 15 5.70 -5.57 13.43
C ALA A 15 5.88 -4.05 13.27
N GLU A 16 6.67 -3.64 12.27
CA GLU A 16 6.84 -2.21 11.95
C GLU A 16 5.52 -1.59 11.49
N LEU A 17 4.78 -2.29 10.63
CA LEU A 17 3.44 -1.86 10.21
C LEU A 17 2.51 -1.68 11.42
N ALA A 18 2.46 -2.64 12.34
CA ALA A 18 1.62 -2.53 13.54
C ALA A 18 2.02 -1.30 14.38
N GLY A 19 3.32 -1.03 14.50
CA GLY A 19 3.82 0.18 15.14
C GLY A 19 3.35 1.45 14.43
N LEU A 20 3.41 1.50 13.09
CA LEU A 20 2.92 2.63 12.30
C LEU A 20 1.40 2.86 12.48
N LEU A 21 0.61 1.79 12.48
CA LEU A 21 -0.84 1.85 12.62
C LEU A 21 -1.29 2.20 14.06
N SER A 22 -0.42 2.05 15.05
CA SER A 22 -0.67 2.46 16.44
C SER A 22 -0.44 3.95 16.70
N LYS A 23 0.16 4.69 15.77
CA LYS A 23 0.42 6.12 15.91
C LYS A 23 -0.88 6.95 15.93
N PRO A 24 -0.86 8.19 16.46
CA PRO A 24 -1.98 9.11 16.32
C PRO A 24 -2.32 9.35 14.83
N GLU A 25 -3.58 9.64 14.52
CA GLU A 25 -4.06 9.76 13.13
C GLU A 25 -3.24 10.72 12.27
N ALA A 26 -2.81 11.86 12.84
CA ALA A 26 -1.96 12.85 12.18
C ALA A 26 -0.55 12.34 11.78
N ALA A 27 -0.14 11.18 12.30
CA ALA A 27 1.15 10.55 12.06
C ALA A 27 1.02 9.12 11.51
N LYS A 28 -0.21 8.65 11.21
CA LYS A 28 -0.42 7.38 10.53
C LYS A 28 -0.18 7.55 9.02
N PRO A 29 0.44 6.56 8.36
CA PRO A 29 0.55 6.58 6.92
C PRO A 29 -0.82 6.33 6.27
N LEU A 30 -0.99 6.81 5.04
CA LEU A 30 -2.05 6.30 4.17
C LEU A 30 -1.77 4.83 3.86
N LEU A 31 -2.78 3.98 4.06
CA LEU A 31 -2.70 2.58 3.71
C LEU A 31 -3.55 2.31 2.47
N LEU A 32 -2.94 1.80 1.40
CA LEU A 32 -3.65 1.36 0.20
C LEU A 32 -3.70 -0.17 0.14
N ASP A 33 -4.88 -0.72 -0.17
CA ASP A 33 -5.10 -2.13 -0.44
C ASP A 33 -5.31 -2.33 -1.94
N ALA A 34 -4.36 -3.03 -2.57
CA ALA A 34 -4.34 -3.23 -4.01
C ALA A 34 -5.05 -4.51 -4.48
N ARG A 35 -5.79 -5.18 -3.59
CA ARG A 35 -6.61 -6.34 -3.95
C ARG A 35 -7.87 -5.93 -4.70
N SER A 36 -8.59 -6.89 -5.26
CA SER A 36 -9.89 -6.60 -5.87
C SER A 36 -10.93 -6.16 -4.84
N ALA A 37 -11.95 -5.44 -5.28
CA ALA A 37 -13.07 -5.01 -4.43
C ALA A 37 -13.74 -6.20 -3.71
N LYS A 38 -13.81 -7.36 -4.36
CA LYS A 38 -14.38 -8.58 -3.77
C LYS A 38 -13.56 -9.09 -2.59
N GLU A 39 -12.23 -9.09 -2.71
CA GLU A 39 -11.34 -9.52 -1.63
C GLU A 39 -11.30 -8.52 -0.49
N TYR A 40 -11.29 -7.22 -0.82
CA TYR A 40 -11.34 -6.13 0.14
C TYR A 40 -12.63 -6.18 0.99
N ALA A 41 -13.77 -6.49 0.36
CA ALA A 41 -15.05 -6.62 1.04
C ALA A 41 -15.12 -7.80 2.02
N VAL A 42 -14.34 -8.87 1.78
CA VAL A 42 -14.25 -10.00 2.72
C VAL A 42 -13.53 -9.57 4.00
N SER A 43 -12.40 -8.89 3.87
CA SER A 43 -11.65 -8.32 4.99
C SER A 43 -10.60 -7.35 4.49
N HIS A 44 -10.32 -6.31 5.27
CA HIS A 44 -9.25 -5.36 5.02
C HIS A 44 -8.76 -4.79 6.36
N LEU A 45 -7.57 -4.20 6.35
CA LEU A 45 -7.07 -3.52 7.54
C LEU A 45 -7.86 -2.23 7.78
N PRO A 46 -8.15 -1.87 9.05
CA PRO A 46 -8.83 -0.63 9.36
C PRO A 46 -8.12 0.58 8.72
N ASN A 47 -8.92 1.50 8.17
CA ASN A 47 -8.46 2.71 7.49
C ASN A 47 -7.65 2.48 6.21
N ALA A 48 -7.58 1.25 5.69
CA ALA A 48 -7.09 1.04 4.33
C ALA A 48 -8.06 1.69 3.31
N LEU A 49 -7.53 2.18 2.20
CA LEU A 49 -8.30 2.58 1.03
C LEU A 49 -8.08 1.56 -0.07
N LEU A 50 -9.15 1.14 -0.71
CA LEU A 50 -9.09 0.26 -1.88
C LEU A 50 -8.53 1.03 -3.09
N ALA A 51 -7.51 0.48 -3.73
CA ALA A 51 -6.95 0.97 -4.99
C ALA A 51 -6.60 -0.21 -5.90
N GLU A 52 -7.57 -0.69 -6.67
CA GLU A 52 -7.46 -1.88 -7.53
C GLU A 52 -6.49 -1.68 -8.71
N ASN A 53 -6.12 -0.42 -9.01
CA ASN A 53 -5.21 -0.05 -10.07
C ASN A 53 -4.43 1.23 -9.76
N GLU A 54 -3.41 1.50 -10.57
CA GLU A 54 -2.50 2.65 -10.43
C GLU A 54 -3.22 4.00 -10.44
N SER A 55 -4.23 4.19 -11.28
CA SER A 55 -4.97 5.46 -11.36
C SER A 55 -5.71 5.75 -10.05
N GLN A 56 -6.33 4.74 -9.44
CA GLN A 56 -6.97 4.87 -8.13
C GLN A 56 -5.95 5.12 -7.01
N ALA A 57 -4.79 4.46 -7.07
CA ALA A 57 -3.71 4.70 -6.11
C ALA A 57 -3.21 6.15 -6.21
N LEU A 58 -2.97 6.64 -7.43
CA LEU A 58 -2.56 8.02 -7.67
C LEU A 58 -3.60 9.04 -7.19
N GLU A 59 -4.89 8.78 -7.43
CA GLU A 59 -5.95 9.66 -6.94
C GLU A 59 -5.93 9.78 -5.42
N ALA A 60 -5.76 8.66 -4.71
CA ALA A 60 -5.68 8.65 -3.24
C ALA A 60 -4.43 9.36 -2.70
N LEU A 61 -3.40 9.54 -3.52
CA LEU A 61 -2.11 10.13 -3.15
C LEU A 61 -2.01 11.63 -3.42
N LYS A 62 -2.95 12.23 -4.17
CA LYS A 62 -2.89 13.63 -4.59
C LYS A 62 -2.72 14.63 -3.44
N ASP A 63 -3.13 14.26 -2.23
CA ASP A 63 -3.09 15.13 -1.04
C ASP A 63 -2.10 14.67 0.06
N ILE A 64 -1.31 13.61 -0.16
CA ILE A 64 -0.53 12.96 0.90
C ILE A 64 0.97 12.96 0.63
N ARG A 65 1.76 13.34 1.64
CA ARG A 65 3.21 13.50 1.53
C ARG A 65 4.02 12.22 1.71
N TRP A 66 3.54 11.18 2.40
CA TRP A 66 4.30 9.93 2.66
C TRP A 66 3.44 8.66 2.55
N ILE A 67 3.98 7.55 2.04
CA ILE A 67 3.23 6.33 1.67
C ILE A 67 3.80 5.09 2.37
N THR A 68 2.93 4.19 2.87
CA THR A 68 3.30 2.81 3.21
C THR A 68 2.30 1.86 2.57
N LEU A 69 2.77 0.98 1.70
CA LEU A 69 1.90 0.09 0.91
C LEU A 69 1.93 -1.33 1.45
N LEU A 70 0.77 -1.98 1.47
CA LEU A 70 0.67 -3.41 1.74
C LEU A 70 0.14 -4.14 0.52
N SER A 71 0.98 -5.02 -0.02
CA SER A 71 0.58 -5.94 -1.07
C SER A 71 1.03 -7.35 -0.68
N SER A 72 0.06 -8.26 -0.54
CA SER A 72 0.31 -9.69 -0.37
C SER A 72 0.39 -10.44 -1.72
N THR A 73 0.25 -9.76 -2.87
CA THR A 73 0.24 -10.42 -4.18
C THR A 73 1.12 -9.74 -5.22
N ALA A 74 1.88 -10.55 -5.96
CA ALA A 74 2.94 -10.15 -6.89
C ALA A 74 2.50 -9.30 -8.11
N ARG A 75 1.22 -8.95 -8.22
CA ARG A 75 0.66 -8.19 -9.36
C ARG A 75 0.74 -6.67 -9.13
N SER A 76 0.58 -6.23 -7.88
CA SER A 76 0.50 -4.80 -7.51
C SER A 76 1.86 -4.09 -7.42
N ALA A 77 2.97 -4.82 -7.27
CA ALA A 77 4.26 -4.18 -7.06
C ALA A 77 5.04 -3.89 -8.38
N THR A 78 4.65 -4.47 -9.52
CA THR A 78 5.21 -4.12 -10.83
C THR A 78 4.74 -2.75 -11.29
N ASP A 79 3.44 -2.49 -11.18
CA ASP A 79 2.85 -1.22 -11.60
C ASP A 79 3.38 -0.07 -10.74
N LEU A 80 3.68 -0.34 -9.47
CA LEU A 80 4.15 0.67 -8.53
C LEU A 80 5.66 0.97 -8.62
N HIS A 81 6.48 0.00 -9.02
CA HIS A 81 7.90 0.23 -9.31
C HIS A 81 8.10 1.24 -10.44
N ASN A 82 7.21 1.23 -11.43
CA ASN A 82 7.23 2.18 -12.54
C ASN A 82 6.79 3.59 -12.12
N LEU A 83 5.95 3.70 -11.09
CA LEU A 83 5.43 4.97 -10.58
C LEU A 83 6.48 5.81 -9.81
N LEU A 84 7.40 5.15 -9.10
CA LEU A 84 8.43 5.84 -8.28
C LEU A 84 9.69 6.23 -9.06
N ARG A 85 9.78 5.88 -10.36
CA ARG A 85 10.94 6.20 -11.22
C ARG A 85 10.71 7.33 -12.23
N ASN A 86 9.49 7.86 -12.35
CA ASN A 86 9.18 9.08 -13.13
C ASN A 86 8.92 10.26 -12.21
#